data_AF-A0A257T1Q4-F1
#
_entry.id   AF-A0A257T1Q4-F1
#
_cell.length_a   1.000
_cell.length_b   1.000
_cell.length_c   1.000
_cell.angle_alpha   90.00
_cell.angle_beta   90.00
_cell.angle_gamma   90.00
#
_symmetry.space_group_name_H-M   'P 1'
#
loop_
_entity.id
_entity.type
_entity.pdbx_description
1 polymer ?
#
loop_
_entity_poly.entity_id
_entity_poly.type
_entity_poly.pdbx_seq_one_letter_code
_entity_poly.pdbx_strand_id
1 'polypeptide(L)'
;VGEAKVRDVHSALCAQKKTAFTTVQTLLRIMADKGFVKQRAVGRTLFYSPRYTREQVSSRFLNRVFDGALDKLVLNMLRAEDLSPDEMRDLERLIAKARRAKESSQVHSCRRPRFAEKSKPRRAASRSRMRKSLWAMAASGRATTLSRTIKGSSKVARCAAP
;
A
#
# COMPACT_ATOMS: atom_id res chain seq x y z
N VAL A 1 -3.78 -18.30 -1.31
CA VAL A 1 -2.34 -17.96 -1.33
C VAL A 1 -1.67 -18.80 -0.25
N GLY A 2 -0.84 -19.77 -0.63
CA GLY A 2 -0.24 -20.74 0.30
C GLY A 2 1.11 -20.26 0.89
N GLU A 3 1.59 -21.00 1.88
CA GLU A 3 2.90 -20.82 2.51
C GLU A 3 3.86 -21.91 2.08
N ALA A 4 5.13 -21.54 1.92
CA ALA A 4 6.18 -22.47 1.50
C ALA A 4 7.44 -22.29 2.34
N LYS A 5 8.17 -23.39 2.55
CA LYS A 5 9.52 -23.36 3.15
C LYS A 5 10.54 -23.10 2.07
N VAL A 6 11.76 -22.68 2.47
CA VAL A 6 12.88 -22.47 1.53
C VAL A 6 13.15 -23.72 0.68
N ARG A 7 13.08 -24.91 1.28
CA ARG A 7 13.29 -26.18 0.57
C ARG A 7 12.24 -26.42 -0.52
N ASP A 8 10.98 -26.11 -0.25
CA ASP A 8 9.90 -26.30 -1.23
C ASP A 8 10.08 -25.35 -2.43
N VAL A 9 10.43 -24.09 -2.16
CA VAL A 9 10.73 -23.08 -3.19
C VAL A 9 11.96 -23.47 -4.01
N HIS A 10 13.00 -23.96 -3.34
CA HIS A 10 14.24 -24.40 -4.00
C HIS A 10 14.00 -25.61 -4.92
N SER A 11 13.25 -26.60 -4.47
CA SER A 11 12.87 -27.78 -5.28
C SER A 11 12.09 -27.35 -6.53
N ALA A 12 11.13 -26.44 -6.39
CA ALA A 12 10.34 -25.94 -7.52
C ALA A 12 11.19 -25.16 -8.54
N LEU A 13 12.15 -24.34 -8.08
CA LEU A 13 13.05 -23.59 -8.95
C LEU A 13 14.08 -24.49 -9.65
N CYS A 14 14.59 -25.50 -8.96
CA CYS A 14 15.56 -26.44 -9.53
C CYS A 14 15.01 -27.29 -10.66
N ALA A 15 13.69 -27.51 -10.70
CA ALA A 15 13.04 -28.19 -11.82
C ALA A 15 13.21 -27.44 -13.15
N GLN A 16 13.35 -26.12 -13.12
CA GLN A 16 13.54 -25.28 -14.32
C GLN A 16 15.01 -24.90 -14.51
N LYS A 17 15.72 -24.56 -13.43
CA LYS A 17 17.11 -24.11 -13.47
C LYS A 17 17.85 -24.51 -12.20
N LYS A 18 18.97 -25.23 -12.35
CA LYS A 18 19.87 -25.55 -11.22
C LYS A 18 20.30 -24.28 -10.52
N THR A 19 19.83 -24.12 -9.28
CA THR A 19 20.07 -22.94 -8.45
C THR A 19 20.57 -23.40 -7.09
N ALA A 20 21.58 -22.73 -6.54
CA ALA A 20 22.08 -23.05 -5.22
C ALA A 20 21.04 -22.73 -4.15
N PHE A 21 20.97 -23.56 -3.10
CA PHE A 21 20.01 -23.39 -2.00
C PHE A 21 20.19 -22.04 -1.29
N THR A 22 21.43 -21.65 -1.04
CA THR A 22 21.80 -20.38 -0.40
C THR A 22 21.37 -19.17 -1.21
N THR A 23 21.40 -19.24 -2.55
CA THR A 23 20.87 -18.19 -3.42
C THR A 23 19.37 -18.01 -3.22
N VAL A 24 18.60 -19.10 -3.21
CA VAL A 24 17.14 -19.04 -2.97
C VAL A 24 16.84 -18.48 -1.59
N GLN A 25 17.56 -18.94 -0.56
CA GLN A 25 17.43 -18.43 0.80
C GLN A 25 17.72 -16.93 0.88
N THR A 26 18.79 -16.47 0.22
CA THR A 26 19.20 -15.06 0.21
C THR A 26 18.17 -14.20 -0.54
N LEU A 27 17.67 -14.66 -1.68
CA LEU A 27 16.60 -13.97 -2.42
C LEU A 27 15.32 -13.84 -1.60
N LEU A 28 14.89 -14.91 -0.91
CA LEU A 28 13.72 -14.87 -0.04
C LEU A 28 13.89 -13.88 1.11
N ARG A 29 15.09 -13.81 1.70
CA ARG A 29 15.40 -12.81 2.74
C ARG A 29 15.34 -11.38 2.19
N ILE A 30 15.99 -11.12 1.05
CA ILE A 30 15.92 -9.80 0.39
C ILE A 30 14.48 -9.41 0.05
N MET A 31 13.65 -10.36 -0.39
CA MET A 31 12.23 -10.12 -0.69
C MET A 31 11.41 -9.84 0.57
N ALA A 32 11.73 -10.49 1.68
CA ALA A 32 11.12 -10.21 2.97
C ALA A 32 11.50 -8.80 3.47
N ASP A 33 12.78 -8.44 3.38
CA ASP A 33 13.29 -7.12 3.76
C ASP A 33 12.66 -6.00 2.91
N LYS A 34 12.48 -6.25 1.61
CA LYS A 34 11.75 -5.34 0.70
C LYS A 34 10.23 -5.34 0.89
N GLY A 35 9.70 -6.21 1.74
CA GLY A 35 8.28 -6.30 2.07
C GLY A 35 7.39 -6.98 1.02
N PHE A 36 7.96 -7.70 0.05
CA PHE A 36 7.18 -8.47 -0.94
C PHE A 36 6.63 -9.78 -0.37
N VAL A 37 7.32 -10.34 0.62
CA VAL A 37 7.02 -11.63 1.22
C VAL A 37 6.97 -11.47 2.74
N LYS A 38 6.06 -12.18 3.39
CA LYS A 38 6.01 -12.30 4.85
C LYS A 38 6.79 -13.53 5.27
N GLN A 39 7.60 -13.39 6.31
CA GLN A 39 8.33 -14.49 6.91
C GLN A 39 7.69 -14.85 8.25
N ARG A 40 7.56 -16.15 8.53
CA ARG A 40 7.19 -16.68 9.84
C ARG A 40 8.18 -17.77 10.25
N ALA A 41 8.75 -17.64 11.44
CA ALA A 41 9.55 -18.70 12.04
C ALA A 41 8.64 -19.64 12.85
N VAL A 42 8.78 -20.95 12.63
CA VAL A 42 8.18 -22.00 13.46
C VAL A 42 9.29 -22.96 13.84
N GLY A 43 9.74 -22.89 15.08
CA GLY A 43 10.95 -23.58 15.56
C GLY A 43 12.18 -23.14 14.76
N ARG A 44 12.86 -24.11 14.13
CA ARG A 44 14.03 -23.88 13.25
C ARG A 44 13.68 -23.62 11.78
N THR A 45 12.40 -23.71 11.40
CA THR A 45 11.98 -23.60 10.00
C THR A 45 11.39 -22.24 9.71
N LEU A 46 11.80 -21.64 8.59
CA LEU A 46 11.26 -20.39 8.08
C LEU A 46 10.25 -20.66 6.96
N PHE A 47 9.05 -20.11 7.15
CA PHE A 47 7.95 -20.13 6.19
C PHE A 47 7.81 -18.76 5.54
N TYR A 48 7.51 -18.76 4.25
CA TYR A 48 7.35 -17.57 3.44
C TYR A 48 5.97 -17.57 2.77
N SER A 49 5.28 -16.43 2.80
CA SER A 49 4.03 -16.21 2.06
C SER A 49 4.07 -14.89 1.29
N PRO A 50 3.58 -14.85 0.03
CA PRO A 50 3.60 -13.61 -0.74
C PRO A 50 2.59 -12.62 -0.15
N ARG A 51 3.00 -11.37 -0.04
CA ARG A 51 2.16 -10.28 0.50
C ARG A 51 1.24 -9.69 -0.56
N TYR A 52 1.65 -9.76 -1.82
CA TYR A 52 0.98 -9.15 -2.95
C TYR A 52 0.57 -10.20 -3.98
N THR A 53 -0.56 -9.98 -4.64
CA THR A 53 -0.93 -10.77 -5.82
C THR A 53 -0.11 -10.35 -7.04
N ARG A 54 -0.12 -11.17 -8.09
CA ARG A 54 0.62 -10.87 -9.33
C ARG A 54 0.18 -9.53 -9.94
N GLU A 55 -1.13 -9.27 -9.95
CA GLU A 55 -1.74 -8.06 -10.49
C GLU A 55 -1.32 -6.81 -9.70
N GLN A 56 -1.23 -6.94 -8.37
CA GLN A 56 -0.77 -5.86 -7.49
C GLN A 56 0.72 -5.54 -7.71
N VAL A 57 1.56 -6.57 -7.89
CA VAL A 57 2.98 -6.39 -8.18
C VAL A 57 3.15 -5.70 -9.54
N SER A 58 2.43 -6.14 -10.58
CA SER A 58 2.48 -5.52 -11.90
C SER A 58 2.06 -4.04 -11.85
N SER A 59 0.96 -3.74 -11.16
CA SER A 59 0.48 -2.36 -11.00
C SER A 59 1.51 -1.48 -10.27
N ARG A 60 2.14 -2.01 -9.22
CA ARG A 60 3.20 -1.31 -8.49
C ARG A 60 4.46 -1.10 -9.34
N PHE A 61 4.84 -2.09 -10.13
CA PHE A 61 5.98 -2.00 -11.03
C PHE A 61 5.77 -0.90 -12.08
N LEU A 62 4.59 -0.89 -12.72
CA LEU A 62 4.21 0.16 -13.68
C LEU A 62 4.29 1.55 -13.05
N ASN A 63 3.73 1.72 -11.86
CA ASN A 63 3.75 3.01 -11.18
C ASN A 63 5.15 3.44 -10.72
N ARG A 64 6.06 2.50 -10.43
CA ARG A 64 7.39 2.80 -9.88
C ARG A 64 8.46 2.99 -10.96
N VAL A 65 8.35 2.31 -12.08
CA VAL A 65 9.35 2.35 -13.16
C VAL A 65 8.92 3.28 -14.30
N PHE A 66 7.61 3.41 -14.53
CA PHE A 66 7.06 4.18 -15.63
C PHE A 66 6.14 5.31 -15.16
N ASP A 67 6.13 5.65 -13.87
CA ASP A 67 5.27 6.69 -13.27
C ASP A 67 3.78 6.56 -13.64
N GLY A 68 3.31 5.34 -13.88
CA GLY A 68 1.93 5.07 -14.28
C GLY A 68 1.63 5.33 -15.76
N ALA A 69 2.64 5.71 -16.56
CA ALA A 69 2.53 5.90 -18.01
C ALA A 69 2.54 4.56 -18.76
N LEU A 70 1.46 3.80 -18.61
CA LEU A 70 1.26 2.52 -19.29
C LEU A 70 1.21 2.68 -20.82
N ASP A 71 0.61 3.77 -21.29
CA ASP A 71 0.53 4.15 -22.70
C ASP A 71 1.91 4.24 -23.36
N LYS A 72 2.86 4.90 -22.70
CA LYS A 72 4.23 5.05 -23.20
C LYS A 72 4.98 3.73 -23.21
N LEU A 73 4.81 2.91 -22.17
CA LEU A 73 5.41 1.57 -22.13
C LEU A 73 4.92 0.72 -23.30
N VAL A 74 3.60 0.64 -23.49
CA VAL A 74 3.00 -0.16 -24.58
C VAL A 74 3.46 0.38 -25.93
N LEU A 75 3.39 1.70 -26.16
CA LEU A 75 3.84 2.29 -27.41
C LEU A 75 5.31 2.00 -27.72
N ASN A 76 6.18 2.05 -26.71
CA ASN A 76 7.60 1.75 -26.91
C ASN A 76 7.83 0.26 -27.20
N MET A 77 7.11 -0.65 -26.55
CA MET A 77 7.19 -2.09 -26.84
C MET A 77 6.70 -2.39 -28.26
N LEU A 78 5.56 -1.84 -28.67
CA LEU A 78 5.01 -2.01 -30.02
C LEU A 78 5.91 -1.43 -31.13
N ARG A 79 6.78 -0.47 -30.79
CA ARG A 79 7.76 0.10 -31.73
C ARG A 79 9.07 -0.68 -31.79
N ALA A 80 9.44 -1.36 -30.71
CA ALA A 80 10.69 -2.09 -30.58
C ALA A 80 10.59 -3.53 -31.13
N GLU A 81 9.39 -4.10 -31.13
CA GLU A 81 9.11 -5.43 -31.67
C GLU A 81 8.51 -5.33 -33.08
N ASP A 82 9.01 -6.16 -34.00
CA ASP A 82 8.39 -6.39 -35.30
C ASP A 82 7.17 -7.29 -35.11
N LEU A 83 6.00 -6.67 -34.94
CA LEU A 83 4.75 -7.41 -34.75
C LEU A 83 4.14 -7.83 -36.08
N SER A 84 3.74 -9.09 -36.16
CA SER A 84 2.96 -9.59 -37.29
C SER A 84 1.55 -8.98 -37.30
N PRO A 85 0.88 -8.94 -38.48
CA PRO A 85 -0.50 -8.49 -38.57
C PRO A 85 -1.47 -9.30 -37.69
N ASP A 86 -1.17 -10.57 -37.42
CA ASP A 86 -1.98 -11.44 -36.56
C ASP A 86 -1.87 -11.06 -35.08
N GLU A 87 -0.66 -10.81 -34.59
CA GLU A 87 -0.44 -10.36 -33.21
C GLU A 87 -1.10 -9.01 -32.95
N MET A 88 -1.08 -8.11 -33.93
CA MET A 88 -1.75 -6.82 -33.84
C MET A 88 -3.27 -6.98 -33.71
N ARG A 89 -3.88 -7.90 -34.47
CA ARG A 89 -5.30 -8.25 -34.34
C ARG A 89 -5.62 -8.87 -32.98
N ASP A 90 -4.74 -9.70 -32.44
CA ASP A 90 -4.96 -10.31 -31.12
C ASP A 90 -4.87 -9.30 -29.98
N LEU A 91 -3.96 -8.33 -30.08
CA LEU A 91 -3.90 -7.20 -29.15
C LEU A 91 -5.19 -6.37 -29.17
N GLU A 92 -5.72 -6.05 -30.35
CA GLU A 92 -7.01 -5.36 -30.49
C GLU A 92 -8.16 -6.12 -29.81
N ARG A 93 -8.21 -7.45 -29.99
CA ARG A 93 -9.21 -8.32 -29.34
C ARG A 93 -9.07 -8.30 -27.82
N LEU A 94 -7.84 -8.34 -27.30
CA LEU A 94 -7.59 -8.26 -25.86
C LEU A 94 -8.03 -6.91 -25.28
N ILE A 95 -7.75 -5.81 -25.97
CA ILE A 95 -8.19 -4.47 -25.58
C ILE A 95 -9.72 -4.38 -25.59
N ALA A 96 -10.38 -4.90 -26.62
CA ALA A 96 -11.84 -4.93 -26.70
C ALA A 96 -12.47 -5.73 -25.55
N LYS A 97 -11.89 -6.89 -25.21
CA LYS A 97 -12.32 -7.69 -24.05
C LYS A 97 -12.16 -6.92 -22.73
N ALA A 98 -11.04 -6.22 -22.55
CA ALA A 98 -10.78 -5.42 -21.36
C ALA A 98 -11.78 -4.24 -21.22
N ARG A 99 -12.17 -3.59 -22.32
CA ARG A 99 -13.20 -2.54 -22.32
C ARG A 99 -14.53 -3.07 -21.79
N ARG A 100 -15.02 -4.18 -22.33
CA ARG A 100 -16.27 -4.83 -21.90
C ARG A 100 -16.26 -5.22 -20.42
N ALA A 101 -15.12 -5.70 -19.91
CA ALA A 101 -14.97 -6.07 -18.50
C ALA A 101 -15.00 -4.84 -17.56
N LYS A 102 -14.48 -3.68 -17.99
CA LYS A 102 -14.58 -2.44 -17.24
C LYS A 102 -16.01 -1.88 -17.24
N GLU A 103 -16.68 -1.93 -18.38
CA GLU A 103 -18.07 -1.50 -18.52
C GLU A 103 -19.01 -2.32 -17.62
N SER A 104 -18.87 -3.66 -17.58
CA SER A 104 -19.69 -4.52 -16.72
C SER A 104 -19.45 -4.29 -15.22
N SER A 105 -18.23 -3.90 -14.84
CA SER A 105 -17.86 -3.55 -13.46
C SER A 105 -18.41 -2.16 -13.05
N GLN A 106 -18.49 -1.22 -13.99
CA GLN A 106 -19.00 0.14 -13.77
C GLN A 106 -20.54 0.17 -13.71
N VAL A 107 -21.21 -0.76 -14.39
CA VAL A 107 -22.69 -0.93 -14.31
C VAL A 107 -23.12 -1.52 -12.95
N HIS A 108 -22.28 -2.33 -12.30
CA HIS A 108 -22.57 -2.88 -10.96
C HIS A 108 -22.35 -1.90 -9.81
N SER A 109 -21.46 -0.90 -9.96
CA SER A 109 -21.25 0.13 -8.93
C SER A 109 -22.33 1.22 -8.92
N CYS A 110 -23.28 1.18 -9.87
CA CYS A 110 -24.35 2.18 -10.02
C CYS A 110 -25.77 1.65 -9.71
N ARG A 111 -25.93 0.56 -8.93
CA ARG A 111 -27.22 0.27 -8.27
C ARG A 111 -27.24 0.87 -6.86
N ARG A 112 -27.34 2.20 -6.80
CA ARG A 112 -27.78 2.87 -5.56
C ARG A 112 -29.28 2.60 -5.43
N PRO A 113 -29.79 1.92 -4.37
CA PRO A 113 -31.23 1.80 -4.20
C PRO A 113 -31.80 3.19 -3.98
N ARG A 114 -32.82 3.52 -4.77
CA ARG A 114 -33.58 4.77 -4.69
C ARG A 114 -34.18 4.83 -3.28
N PHE A 115 -33.61 5.65 -2.40
CA PHE A 115 -34.02 5.75 -1.00
C PHE A 115 -35.52 6.09 -0.93
N ALA A 116 -36.26 5.24 -0.23
CA ALA A 116 -37.64 5.47 0.13
C ALA A 116 -37.75 6.78 0.92
N GLU A 117 -38.46 7.73 0.32
CA GLU A 117 -38.85 8.99 0.93
C GLU A 117 -39.88 8.70 2.03
N LYS A 118 -39.39 8.43 3.25
CA LYS A 118 -40.24 8.41 4.45
C LYS A 118 -40.35 9.83 4.98
N SER A 119 -41.53 10.40 4.77
CA SER A 119 -42.06 11.58 5.42
C SER A 119 -41.82 11.57 6.93
N LYS A 120 -41.01 12.51 7.43
CA LYS A 120 -40.98 12.88 8.85
C LYS A 120 -42.10 13.88 9.12
N PRO A 121 -42.92 13.72 10.17
CA PRO A 121 -43.88 14.75 10.54
C PRO A 121 -43.14 15.93 11.18
N ARG A 122 -43.49 17.14 10.74
CA ARG A 122 -43.19 18.39 11.47
C ARG A 122 -43.90 18.32 12.83
N ARG A 123 -43.15 18.28 13.93
CA ARG A 123 -43.67 18.72 15.24
C ARG A 123 -42.98 20.01 15.65
N ALA A 124 -43.84 20.97 15.97
CA ALA A 124 -43.54 22.33 16.32
C ALA A 124 -42.79 22.46 17.66
N ALA A 125 -42.14 23.62 17.79
CA ALA A 125 -41.34 24.07 18.90
C ALA A 125 -42.03 24.02 20.27
N SER A 126 -41.25 23.84 21.33
CA SER A 126 -41.34 24.71 22.50
C SER A 126 -40.00 24.82 23.21
N ARG A 127 -39.77 26.03 23.73
CA ARG A 127 -38.54 26.56 24.31
C ARG A 127 -38.24 25.99 25.70
N SER A 128 -37.02 26.33 26.13
CA SER A 128 -36.52 26.43 27.53
C SER A 128 -35.69 25.22 27.96
N ARG A 129 -34.60 25.32 28.73
CA ARG A 129 -33.89 26.45 29.35
C ARG A 129 -32.58 25.85 29.89
N MET A 130 -31.47 26.52 29.61
CA MET A 130 -30.28 26.68 30.45
C MET A 130 -29.63 25.42 31.09
N ARG A 131 -28.38 25.15 30.72
CA ARG A 131 -27.26 25.01 31.69
C ARG A 131 -25.94 25.33 30.99
N LYS A 132 -25.46 26.54 31.27
CA LYS A 132 -24.09 27.01 31.03
C LYS A 132 -23.18 26.29 32.02
N SER A 133 -22.01 25.84 31.56
CA SER A 133 -20.70 25.91 32.26
C SER A 133 -19.79 24.80 31.74
N LEU A 134 -18.70 25.16 31.03
CA LEU A 134 -17.36 24.54 31.13
C LEU A 134 -16.40 24.85 29.96
N TRP A 135 -16.62 25.86 29.12
CA TRP A 135 -15.61 26.29 28.14
C TRP A 135 -15.53 27.82 28.05
N ALA A 136 -14.99 28.46 29.09
CA ALA A 136 -14.61 29.88 29.09
C ALA A 136 -13.68 30.22 30.27
N MET A 137 -12.44 29.72 30.25
CA MET A 137 -11.34 30.24 31.09
C MET A 137 -10.01 30.17 30.31
N ALA A 138 -9.90 30.97 29.25
CA ALA A 138 -8.65 31.20 28.54
C ALA A 138 -8.57 32.67 28.12
N ALA A 139 -8.59 33.57 29.10
CA ALA A 139 -8.25 34.99 28.92
C ALA A 139 -8.09 35.66 30.30
N SER A 140 -6.86 35.70 30.81
CA SER A 140 -6.29 36.84 31.56
C SER A 140 -4.96 36.42 32.15
N GLY A 141 -3.90 37.10 31.70
CA GLY A 141 -2.58 36.93 32.26
C GLY A 141 -2.51 37.41 33.71
N ARG A 142 -1.59 36.80 34.46
CA ARG A 142 -0.79 37.52 35.46
C ARG A 142 0.48 36.73 35.74
N ALA A 143 1.59 37.35 35.37
CA ALA A 143 2.93 36.99 35.77
C ALA A 143 3.09 37.19 37.28
N THR A 144 3.68 36.22 37.97
CA THR A 144 4.44 36.49 39.19
C THR A 144 5.54 35.44 39.33
N THR A 145 6.75 35.89 38.99
CA THR A 145 8.04 35.58 39.62
C THR A 145 8.04 34.60 40.78
N LEU A 146 8.82 33.52 40.65
CA LEU A 146 9.66 33.06 41.76
C LEU A 146 11.01 32.55 41.23
N SER A 147 12.02 33.41 41.37
CA SER A 147 13.43 33.08 41.22
C SER A 147 13.87 32.15 42.37
N ARG A 148 14.57 31.05 42.05
CA ARG A 148 15.59 30.49 42.95
C ARG A 148 16.63 29.68 42.16
N THR A 149 17.61 30.45 41.70
CA THR A 149 19.06 30.26 41.75
C THR A 149 19.69 28.93 42.25
N ILE A 150 20.71 28.54 41.47
CA ILE A 150 22.04 27.97 41.84
C ILE A 150 22.21 26.44 41.86
N LYS A 151 22.93 25.94 40.84
CA LYS A 151 24.28 25.28 40.83
C LYS A 151 24.30 24.36 39.60
N GLY A 152 25.05 24.63 38.53
CA GLY A 152 26.49 24.76 38.49
C GLY A 152 27.10 23.36 38.27
N SER A 153 27.62 23.10 37.05
CA SER A 153 28.69 22.14 36.66
C SER A 153 28.52 21.79 35.17
N SER A 154 29.16 22.51 34.24
CA SER A 154 30.47 22.16 33.67
C SER A 154 30.54 20.74 33.08
N LYS A 155 30.50 20.59 31.75
CA LYS A 155 31.63 20.03 30.98
C LYS A 155 31.42 20.16 29.47
N VAL A 156 32.48 20.63 28.82
CA VAL A 156 32.66 20.78 27.37
C VAL A 156 33.60 19.66 26.91
N ALA A 157 33.26 18.99 25.81
CA ALA A 157 34.12 18.24 24.87
C ALA A 157 33.16 17.60 23.86
N ARG A 158 33.07 17.90 22.55
CA ARG A 158 34.00 18.27 21.48
C ARG A 158 35.09 17.23 21.16
N CYS A 159 35.01 16.74 19.91
CA CYS A 159 36.01 16.01 19.10
C CYS A 159 36.19 14.53 19.45
N ALA A 160 36.42 13.57 18.55
CA ALA A 160 36.62 13.55 17.09
C ALA A 160 36.32 12.13 16.57
N ALA A 161 35.99 12.03 15.29
CA ALA A 161 36.00 10.79 14.50
C ALA A 161 37.41 10.57 13.90
N PRO A 162 37.81 9.33 13.64
CA PRO A 162 38.74 8.99 12.57
C PRO A 162 38.04 8.89 11.21
#